data_AF-A0A8H9GL99-F1
#
_entry.id   AF-A0A8H9GL99-F1
#
_cell.length_a   1.000
_cell.length_b   1.000
_cell.length_c   1.000
_cell.angle_alpha   90.00
_cell.angle_beta   90.00
_cell.angle_gamma   90.00
#
_symmetry.space_group_name_H-M   'P 1'
#
loop_
_entity.id
_entity.type
_entity.pdbx_description
1 polymer ?
#
loop_
_entity_poly.entity_id
_entity_poly.type
_entity_poly.pdbx_seq_one_letter_code
_entity_poly.pdbx_strand_id
1 'polypeptide(L)'
;MSAPSLLDGLADAARLTPLPRPVDWAHAEQHLGLAVPDDYRRLVDAGGAGLWFDDLRLYAPGIAGHDLLEAAGVFEDLLLLWTLDPEHRPADLPDDAHLVAWADTGSGATLFWRIDAGDSSGPYPIYVEDGDGARWERFDVSATELLLGVLRGTVGGELIPTSFMDTDQVFRPYDAGR
;
A
#
# COMPACT_ATOMS: atom_id res chain seq x y z
N MET A 1 -17.19 -14.84 22.08
CA MET A 1 -17.27 -14.15 20.79
C MET A 1 -15.86 -13.63 20.51
N SER A 2 -15.17 -14.17 19.52
CA SER A 2 -13.85 -13.66 19.12
C SER A 2 -14.02 -12.27 18.49
N ALA A 3 -13.08 -11.36 18.73
CA ALA A 3 -13.06 -10.10 18.00
C ALA A 3 -12.90 -10.38 16.50
N PRO A 4 -13.64 -9.69 15.61
CA PRO A 4 -13.43 -9.80 14.17
C PRO A 4 -12.00 -9.41 13.83
N SER A 5 -11.38 -10.12 12.87
CA SER A 5 -10.04 -9.74 12.41
C SER A 5 -10.09 -8.39 11.69
N LEU A 6 -8.95 -7.71 11.55
CA LEU A 6 -8.87 -6.42 10.85
C LEU A 6 -9.42 -6.52 9.42
N LEU A 7 -9.09 -7.62 8.74
CA LEU A 7 -9.59 -7.93 7.41
C LEU A 7 -11.12 -8.10 7.39
N ASP A 8 -11.70 -8.80 8.37
CA ASP A 8 -13.17 -8.95 8.44
C ASP A 8 -13.86 -7.59 8.60
N GLY A 9 -13.27 -6.69 9.42
CA GLY A 9 -13.78 -5.34 9.61
C GLY A 9 -13.71 -4.49 8.33
N LEU A 10 -12.62 -4.60 7.58
CA LEU A 10 -12.49 -3.95 6.27
C LEU A 10 -13.46 -4.53 5.25
N ALA A 11 -13.53 -5.86 5.16
CA ALA A 11 -14.38 -6.56 4.22
C ALA A 11 -15.86 -6.23 4.41
N ASP A 12 -16.32 -6.14 5.67
CA ASP A 12 -17.69 -5.74 6.00
C ASP A 12 -17.96 -4.27 5.63
N ALA A 13 -17.08 -3.35 6.05
CA ALA A 13 -17.27 -1.92 5.80
C ALA A 13 -17.22 -1.56 4.30
N ALA A 14 -16.28 -2.17 3.56
CA ALA A 14 -16.10 -1.96 2.13
C ALA A 14 -16.99 -2.87 1.26
N ARG A 15 -17.74 -3.80 1.88
CA ARG A 15 -18.55 -4.82 1.19
C ARG A 15 -17.75 -5.58 0.14
N LEU A 16 -16.53 -5.97 0.49
CA LEU A 16 -15.61 -6.63 -0.44
C LEU A 16 -16.20 -7.94 -0.95
N THR A 17 -15.92 -8.24 -2.21
CA THR A 17 -16.32 -9.50 -2.84
C THR A 17 -15.06 -10.22 -3.31
N PRO A 18 -14.81 -11.46 -2.87
CA PRO A 18 -13.63 -12.21 -3.26
C PRO A 18 -13.42 -12.25 -4.76
N LEU A 19 -12.16 -12.20 -5.19
CA LEU A 19 -11.83 -12.22 -6.60
C LEU A 19 -12.35 -13.52 -7.26
N PRO A 20 -12.89 -13.44 -8.49
CA PRO A 20 -13.35 -14.63 -9.21
C PRO A 20 -12.19 -15.57 -9.56
N ARG A 21 -10.96 -15.06 -9.61
CA ARG A 21 -9.72 -15.84 -9.73
C ARG A 21 -8.72 -15.33 -8.69
N PRO A 22 -8.12 -16.22 -7.89
CA PRO A 22 -7.09 -15.83 -6.95
C PRO A 22 -5.84 -15.34 -7.69
N VAL A 23 -5.09 -14.46 -7.06
CA VAL A 23 -3.81 -13.98 -7.58
C VAL A 23 -2.75 -15.08 -7.46
N ASP A 24 -1.89 -15.21 -8.47
CA ASP A 24 -0.70 -16.08 -8.39
C ASP A 24 0.39 -15.37 -7.59
N TRP A 25 0.27 -15.41 -6.27
CA TRP A 25 1.23 -14.77 -5.37
C TRP A 25 2.64 -15.35 -5.49
N ALA A 26 2.78 -16.63 -5.80
CA ALA A 26 4.10 -17.24 -5.98
C ALA A 26 4.83 -16.62 -7.17
N HIS A 27 4.12 -16.39 -8.28
CA HIS A 27 4.68 -15.67 -9.42
C HIS A 27 4.99 -14.20 -9.08
N ALA A 28 4.07 -13.51 -8.38
CA ALA A 28 4.25 -12.12 -7.99
C ALA A 28 5.49 -11.93 -7.08
N GLU A 29 5.65 -12.76 -6.06
CA GLU A 29 6.80 -12.74 -5.15
C GLU A 29 8.11 -13.09 -5.83
N GLN A 30 8.09 -14.05 -6.76
CA GLN A 30 9.26 -14.36 -7.58
C GLN A 30 9.66 -13.16 -8.45
N HIS A 31 8.70 -12.42 -8.98
CA HIS A 31 8.96 -11.24 -9.80
C HIS A 31 9.51 -10.07 -8.96
N LEU A 32 8.91 -9.82 -7.79
CA LEU A 32 9.32 -8.75 -6.88
C LEU A 32 10.63 -9.09 -6.13
N GLY A 33 11.01 -10.36 -6.05
CA GLY A 33 12.17 -10.81 -5.28
C GLY A 33 11.99 -10.73 -3.76
N LEU A 34 10.74 -10.62 -3.28
CA LEU A 34 10.37 -10.49 -1.87
C LEU A 34 9.08 -11.25 -1.58
N ALA A 35 8.84 -11.59 -0.32
CA ALA A 35 7.53 -12.07 0.10
C ALA A 35 6.59 -10.89 0.33
N VAL A 36 5.42 -10.91 -0.29
CA VAL A 36 4.42 -9.84 -0.15
C VAL A 36 3.77 -9.98 1.24
N PRO A 37 3.49 -8.88 1.98
CA PRO A 37 2.90 -8.96 3.30
C PRO A 37 1.61 -9.81 3.33
N ASP A 38 1.49 -10.69 4.33
CA ASP A 38 0.37 -11.63 4.46
C ASP A 38 -1.00 -10.95 4.52
N ASP A 39 -1.09 -9.83 5.22
CA ASP A 39 -2.33 -9.07 5.37
C ASP A 39 -2.75 -8.45 4.04
N TYR A 40 -1.79 -7.99 3.25
CA TYR A 40 -2.03 -7.44 1.93
C TYR A 40 -2.52 -8.51 0.93
N ARG A 41 -1.85 -9.66 0.87
CA ARG A 41 -2.27 -10.76 -0.01
C ARG A 41 -3.72 -11.16 0.26
N ARG A 42 -4.07 -11.29 1.54
CA ARG A 42 -5.45 -11.63 1.96
C ARG A 42 -6.45 -10.52 1.65
N LEU A 43 -6.06 -9.24 1.78
CA LEU A 43 -6.91 -8.12 1.41
C LEU A 43 -7.22 -8.13 -0.09
N VAL A 44 -6.21 -8.32 -0.93
CA VAL A 44 -6.38 -8.39 -2.38
C VAL A 44 -7.22 -9.61 -2.78
N ASP A 45 -6.96 -10.79 -2.21
CA ASP A 45 -7.75 -12.01 -2.46
C ASP A 45 -9.22 -11.85 -2.05
N ALA A 46 -9.49 -11.06 -1.00
CA ALA A 46 -10.84 -10.69 -0.57
C ALA A 46 -11.54 -9.69 -1.51
N GLY A 47 -10.85 -9.19 -2.54
CA GLY A 47 -11.36 -8.22 -3.50
C GLY A 47 -11.05 -6.77 -3.17
N GLY A 48 -10.05 -6.52 -2.32
CA GLY A 48 -9.66 -5.17 -1.88
C GLY A 48 -8.82 -4.37 -2.88
N ALA A 49 -8.55 -4.90 -4.08
CA ALA A 49 -7.89 -4.15 -5.15
C ALA A 49 -8.85 -3.12 -5.77
N GLY A 50 -8.55 -1.84 -5.61
CA GLY A 50 -9.45 -0.77 -6.04
C GLY A 50 -9.12 0.59 -5.43
N LEU A 51 -10.08 1.50 -5.54
CA LEU A 51 -10.05 2.83 -4.96
C LEU A 51 -10.69 2.81 -3.57
N TRP A 52 -9.89 3.13 -2.55
CA TRP A 52 -10.29 3.31 -1.17
C TRP A 52 -10.45 4.79 -0.86
N PHE A 53 -11.47 5.14 -0.08
CA PHE A 53 -11.68 6.50 0.42
C PHE A 53 -11.79 7.58 -0.69
N ASP A 54 -12.22 7.18 -1.89
CA ASP A 54 -12.20 7.97 -3.13
C ASP A 54 -10.84 8.56 -3.56
N ASP A 55 -9.74 8.16 -2.91
CA ASP A 55 -8.42 8.76 -3.16
C ASP A 55 -7.29 7.73 -3.26
N LEU A 56 -7.23 6.76 -2.34
CA LEU A 56 -6.14 5.78 -2.26
C LEU A 56 -6.36 4.63 -3.24
N ARG A 57 -5.47 4.47 -4.21
CA ARG A 57 -5.50 3.43 -5.25
C ARG A 57 -4.57 2.30 -4.84
N LEU A 58 -5.14 1.15 -4.48
CA LEU A 58 -4.39 -0.02 -4.05
C LEU A 58 -3.93 -0.85 -5.24
N TYR A 59 -2.63 -1.09 -5.38
CA TYR A 59 -2.06 -1.80 -6.52
C TYR A 59 -2.29 -3.32 -6.45
N ALA A 60 -2.50 -3.98 -7.58
CA ALA A 60 -2.55 -5.44 -7.57
C ALA A 60 -1.95 -6.01 -8.86
N PRO A 61 -1.36 -7.22 -8.81
CA PRO A 61 -0.78 -7.84 -10.00
C PRO A 61 -1.78 -7.92 -11.15
N GLY A 62 -1.38 -7.43 -12.34
CA GLY A 62 -2.18 -7.48 -13.55
C GLY A 62 -3.29 -6.43 -13.68
N ILE A 63 -3.33 -5.40 -12.81
CA ILE A 63 -4.24 -4.26 -12.96
C ILE A 63 -3.55 -3.16 -13.75
N ALA A 64 -3.99 -2.92 -14.99
CA ALA A 64 -3.41 -1.88 -15.83
C ALA A 64 -3.44 -0.49 -15.17
N GLY A 65 -2.28 0.17 -15.12
CA GLY A 65 -2.11 1.49 -14.49
C GLY A 65 -2.01 1.47 -12.97
N HIS A 66 -2.24 0.32 -12.33
CA HIS A 66 -2.15 0.09 -10.88
C HIS A 66 -1.52 -1.29 -10.61
N ASP A 67 -0.55 -1.69 -11.42
CA ASP A 67 0.08 -3.01 -11.33
C ASP A 67 1.18 -2.98 -10.28
N LEU A 68 1.03 -3.83 -9.25
CA LEU A 68 2.02 -3.97 -8.19
C LEU A 68 3.40 -4.36 -8.72
N LEU A 69 3.46 -5.15 -9.79
CA LEU A 69 4.72 -5.63 -10.36
C LEU A 69 5.47 -4.51 -11.10
N GLU A 70 4.74 -3.60 -11.75
CA GLU A 70 5.33 -2.45 -12.43
C GLU A 70 5.74 -1.36 -11.43
N ALA A 71 4.96 -1.19 -10.35
CA ALA A 71 5.20 -0.17 -9.32
C ALA A 71 6.50 -0.41 -8.51
N ALA A 72 7.08 -1.62 -8.54
CA ALA A 72 8.39 -1.89 -7.95
C ALA A 72 9.52 -1.03 -8.54
N GLY A 73 9.37 -0.54 -9.78
CA GLY A 73 10.34 0.36 -10.41
C GLY A 73 10.43 1.75 -9.76
N VAL A 74 9.40 2.18 -9.02
CA VAL A 74 9.34 3.51 -8.38
C VAL A 74 10.52 3.74 -7.42
N PHE A 75 11.02 2.69 -6.78
CA PHE A 75 12.18 2.82 -5.90
C PHE A 75 13.47 3.17 -6.64
N GLU A 76 13.64 2.72 -7.88
CA GLU A 76 14.82 3.09 -8.68
C GLU A 76 14.82 4.58 -9.00
N ASP A 77 13.64 5.17 -9.27
CA ASP A 77 13.47 6.60 -9.47
C ASP A 77 13.81 7.40 -8.20
N LEU A 78 13.41 6.91 -7.02
CA LEU A 78 13.78 7.50 -5.74
C LEU A 78 15.30 7.43 -5.50
N LEU A 79 15.96 6.30 -5.80
CA LEU A 79 17.41 6.18 -5.69
C LEU A 79 18.14 7.18 -6.60
N LEU A 80 17.62 7.41 -7.81
CA LEU A 80 18.16 8.41 -8.73
C LEU A 80 17.98 9.82 -8.16
N LEU A 81 16.80 10.15 -7.63
CA LEU A 81 16.53 11.42 -6.97
C LEU A 81 17.50 11.65 -5.80
N TRP A 82 17.65 10.69 -4.89
CA TRP A 82 18.54 10.81 -3.73
C TRP A 82 20.02 10.90 -4.11
N THR A 83 20.40 10.40 -5.29
CA THR A 83 21.76 10.58 -5.81
C THR A 83 22.02 12.04 -6.22
N LEU A 84 21.00 12.71 -6.74
CA LEU A 84 21.07 14.11 -7.15
C LEU A 84 20.89 15.05 -5.96
N ASP A 85 19.91 14.77 -5.10
CA ASP A 85 19.51 15.59 -3.96
C ASP A 85 19.33 14.72 -2.69
N PRO A 86 20.43 14.35 -2.00
CA PRO A 86 20.41 13.41 -0.86
C PRO A 86 19.52 13.82 0.31
N GLU A 87 19.17 15.11 0.42
CA GLU A 87 18.28 15.63 1.46
C GLU A 87 16.82 15.15 1.34
N HIS A 88 16.43 14.64 0.17
CA HIS A 88 15.11 14.04 -0.08
C HIS A 88 15.00 12.61 0.47
N ARG A 89 16.11 11.99 0.88
CA ARG A 89 16.10 10.66 1.49
C ARG A 89 15.62 10.74 2.95
N PRO A 90 14.65 9.92 3.38
CA PRO A 90 14.26 9.89 4.79
C PRO A 90 15.45 9.56 5.68
N ALA A 91 15.70 10.39 6.69
CA ALA A 91 16.86 10.23 7.56
C ALA A 91 16.84 8.94 8.40
N ASP A 92 15.65 8.38 8.66
CA ASP A 92 15.45 7.14 9.41
C ASP A 92 15.37 5.88 8.52
N LEU A 93 15.45 6.03 7.19
CA LEU A 93 15.48 4.91 6.26
C LEU A 93 16.88 4.25 6.29
N PRO A 94 16.97 2.94 6.62
CA PRO A 94 18.24 2.21 6.58
C PRO A 94 18.87 2.21 5.18
N ASP A 95 20.19 2.30 5.07
CA ASP A 95 20.90 2.42 3.77
C ASP A 95 20.70 1.21 2.85
N ASP A 96 20.42 0.05 3.42
CA ASP A 96 20.15 -1.21 2.73
C ASP A 96 18.65 -1.53 2.60
N ALA A 97 17.77 -0.62 3.01
CA ALA A 97 16.34 -0.80 2.86
C ALA A 97 15.91 -0.68 1.39
N HIS A 98 14.89 -1.46 1.03
CA HIS A 98 14.20 -1.39 -0.24
C HIS A 98 12.76 -0.94 -0.01
N LEU A 99 12.26 -0.04 -0.85
CA LEU A 99 10.86 0.39 -0.78
C LEU A 99 10.07 -0.23 -1.93
N VAL A 100 8.89 -0.76 -1.66
CA VAL A 100 7.99 -1.27 -2.71
C VAL A 100 6.66 -0.56 -2.63
N ALA A 101 6.34 0.18 -3.69
CA ALA A 101 5.09 0.91 -3.79
C ALA A 101 3.92 -0.08 -3.89
N TRP A 102 2.90 0.12 -3.06
CA TRP A 102 1.69 -0.71 -3.03
C TRP A 102 0.40 0.07 -3.16
N ALA A 103 0.47 1.41 -3.04
CA ALA A 103 -0.64 2.29 -3.35
C ALA A 103 -0.14 3.70 -3.71
N ASP A 104 -0.97 4.44 -4.41
CA ASP A 104 -0.87 5.90 -4.51
C ASP A 104 -2.17 6.57 -4.06
N THR A 105 -2.15 7.89 -3.97
CA THR A 105 -3.33 8.71 -3.76
C THR A 105 -3.58 9.60 -4.97
N GLY A 106 -4.81 10.10 -5.14
CA GLY A 106 -5.13 11.13 -6.14
C GLY A 106 -4.45 12.46 -5.86
N SER A 107 -4.04 12.72 -4.62
CA SER A 107 -3.23 13.88 -4.25
C SER A 107 -1.75 13.77 -4.65
N GLY A 108 -1.31 12.61 -5.14
CA GLY A 108 0.07 12.37 -5.60
C GLY A 108 0.97 11.67 -4.60
N ALA A 109 0.47 11.33 -3.41
CA ALA A 109 1.28 10.62 -2.42
C ALA A 109 1.45 9.14 -2.81
N THR A 110 2.61 8.56 -2.53
CA THR A 110 2.88 7.14 -2.77
C THR A 110 3.16 6.42 -1.45
N LEU A 111 2.56 5.25 -1.28
CA LEU A 111 2.72 4.40 -0.10
C LEU A 111 3.60 3.20 -0.42
N PHE A 112 4.61 2.99 0.43
CA PHE A 112 5.63 1.98 0.25
C PHE A 112 5.69 1.04 1.46
N TRP A 113 5.93 -0.25 1.21
CA TRP A 113 6.47 -1.13 2.24
C TRP A 113 7.98 -0.93 2.33
N ARG A 114 8.51 -0.77 3.53
CA ARG A 114 9.95 -0.85 3.78
C ARG A 114 10.36 -2.29 4.04
N ILE A 115 11.15 -2.85 3.14
CA ILE A 115 11.77 -4.17 3.23
C ILE A 115 13.21 -4.01 3.71
N ASP A 116 13.58 -4.68 4.80
CA ASP A 116 14.98 -4.70 5.27
C ASP A 116 15.78 -5.76 4.49
N ALA A 117 17.06 -5.48 4.23
CA ALA A 117 17.92 -6.43 3.53
C ALA A 117 18.06 -7.74 4.32
N GLY A 118 17.64 -8.86 3.70
CA GLY A 118 17.74 -10.19 4.30
C GLY A 118 16.59 -10.58 5.23
N ASP A 119 15.61 -9.70 5.48
CA ASP A 119 14.35 -10.05 6.14
C ASP A 119 13.17 -9.79 5.20
N SER A 120 12.76 -10.85 4.52
CA SER A 120 11.53 -10.90 3.74
C SER A 120 10.34 -11.45 4.55
N SER A 121 10.40 -11.44 5.88
CA SER A 121 9.37 -12.01 6.76
C SER A 121 8.95 -11.12 7.94
N GLY A 122 9.49 -9.90 8.02
CA GLY A 122 9.31 -8.98 9.14
C GLY A 122 8.04 -8.12 9.07
N PRO A 123 7.75 -7.33 10.12
CA PRO A 123 6.80 -6.23 10.00
C PRO A 123 7.35 -5.25 8.97
N TYR A 124 6.50 -4.83 8.03
CA TYR A 124 6.87 -3.88 6.98
C TYR A 124 6.32 -2.51 7.35
N PRO A 125 7.12 -1.61 7.95
CA PRO A 125 6.68 -0.23 8.16
C PRO A 125 6.27 0.37 6.82
N ILE A 126 5.21 1.17 6.86
CA ILE A 126 4.72 1.88 5.69
C ILE A 126 5.35 3.26 5.66
N TYR A 127 5.99 3.60 4.55
CA TYR A 127 6.45 4.95 4.26
C TYR A 127 5.48 5.60 3.29
N VAL A 128 5.11 6.85 3.54
CA VAL A 128 4.27 7.66 2.66
C VAL A 128 5.09 8.85 2.21
N GLU A 129 5.13 9.05 0.91
CA GLU A 129 5.92 10.07 0.21
C GLU A 129 4.96 11.04 -0.48
N ASP A 130 5.28 12.34 -0.56
CA ASP A 130 4.34 13.39 -0.99
C ASP A 130 4.17 13.56 -2.52
N GLY A 131 4.88 12.78 -3.32
CA GLY A 131 4.94 12.77 -4.78
C GLY A 131 6.18 13.48 -5.36
N ASP A 132 6.76 14.42 -4.61
CA ASP A 132 7.93 15.22 -5.03
C ASP A 132 9.25 14.75 -4.38
N GLY A 133 9.19 13.74 -3.52
CA GLY A 133 10.27 13.12 -2.76
C GLY A 133 10.68 13.90 -1.51
N ALA A 134 10.04 15.03 -1.23
CA ALA A 134 10.52 16.01 -0.27
C ALA A 134 10.02 15.75 1.16
N ARG A 135 8.84 15.14 1.30
CA ARG A 135 8.27 14.83 2.61
C ARG A 135 7.93 13.36 2.72
N TRP A 136 8.15 12.87 3.93
CA TRP A 136 7.97 11.47 4.27
C TRP A 136 7.28 11.33 5.62
N GLU A 137 6.34 10.40 5.68
CA GLU A 137 5.76 9.91 6.92
C GLU A 137 5.97 8.42 7.05
N ARG A 138 6.08 7.97 8.30
CA ARG A 138 6.28 6.56 8.62
C ARG A 138 5.18 6.08 9.56
N PHE A 139 4.62 4.93 9.22
CA PHE A 139 3.62 4.22 10.03
C PHE A 139 4.11 2.80 10.32
N ASP A 140 4.31 2.47 11.61
CA ASP A 140 4.69 1.12 12.03
C ASP A 140 3.45 0.22 12.20
N VAL A 141 2.68 0.07 11.12
CA VAL A 141 1.45 -0.73 11.04
C VAL A 141 1.41 -1.49 9.71
N SER A 142 0.63 -2.57 9.65
CA SER A 142 0.34 -3.30 8.41
C SER A 142 -0.59 -2.53 7.47
N ALA A 143 -0.74 -2.98 6.22
CA ALA A 143 -1.58 -2.31 5.23
C ALA A 143 -3.06 -2.34 5.63
N THR A 144 -3.53 -3.47 6.15
CA THR A 144 -4.90 -3.60 6.67
C THR A 144 -5.14 -2.76 7.94
N GLU A 145 -4.15 -2.63 8.82
CA GLU A 145 -4.24 -1.74 9.98
C GLU A 145 -4.29 -0.27 9.58
N LEU A 146 -3.50 0.13 8.57
CA LEU A 146 -3.52 1.48 8.04
C LEU A 146 -4.91 1.82 7.50
N LEU A 147 -5.44 1.00 6.58
CA LEU A 147 -6.75 1.24 5.95
C LEU A 147 -7.88 1.25 7.00
N LEU A 148 -7.90 0.28 7.90
CA LEU A 148 -8.96 0.23 8.94
C LEU A 148 -8.81 1.37 9.94
N GLY A 149 -7.57 1.78 10.23
CA GLY A 149 -7.27 2.89 11.10
C GLY A 149 -7.71 4.23 10.50
N VAL A 150 -7.50 4.44 9.20
CA VAL A 150 -8.03 5.58 8.47
C VAL A 150 -9.56 5.58 8.51
N LEU A 151 -10.19 4.45 8.17
CA LEU A 151 -11.66 4.32 8.22
C LEU A 151 -12.25 4.66 9.60
N ARG A 152 -11.52 4.35 10.68
CA ARG A 152 -11.94 4.59 12.07
C ARG A 152 -11.50 5.93 12.65
N GLY A 153 -10.70 6.70 11.93
CA GLY A 153 -10.08 7.91 12.46
C GLY A 153 -9.03 7.69 13.55
N THR A 154 -8.47 6.48 13.64
CA THR A 154 -7.40 6.14 14.62
C THR A 154 -6.00 6.25 14.02
N VAL A 155 -5.89 6.35 12.69
CA VAL A 155 -4.65 6.61 11.95
C VAL A 155 -4.88 7.85 11.08
N GLY A 156 -3.91 8.74 11.06
CA GLY A 156 -3.90 9.96 10.25
C GLY A 156 -2.53 10.64 10.30
N GLY A 157 -2.30 11.52 9.33
CA GLY A 157 -1.04 12.22 9.10
C GLY A 157 -1.23 13.48 8.25
N GLU A 158 -0.15 14.15 7.89
CA GLU A 158 -0.17 15.23 6.90
C GLU A 158 -0.45 14.67 5.49
N LEU A 159 0.16 13.53 5.15
CA LEU A 159 0.03 12.80 3.90
C LEU A 159 -1.07 11.73 3.91
N ILE A 160 -1.64 11.45 5.09
CA ILE A 160 -2.87 10.66 5.26
C ILE A 160 -3.92 11.56 5.92
N PRO A 161 -4.51 12.52 5.18
CA PRO A 161 -5.37 13.53 5.76
C PRO A 161 -6.70 12.92 6.22
N THR A 162 -7.30 13.55 7.23
CA THR A 162 -8.61 13.13 7.75
C THR A 162 -9.73 13.26 6.72
N SER A 163 -9.52 13.99 5.61
CA SER A 163 -10.47 14.08 4.50
C SER A 163 -10.74 12.74 3.82
N PHE A 164 -9.88 11.73 4.00
CA PHE A 164 -10.16 10.36 3.55
C PHE A 164 -11.42 9.79 4.24
N MET A 165 -11.83 10.38 5.37
CA MET A 165 -13.01 9.98 6.13
C MET A 165 -14.28 10.73 5.69
N ASP A 166 -14.17 11.72 4.79
CA ASP A 166 -15.30 12.55 4.34
C ASP A 166 -16.05 11.94 3.14
N THR A 167 -15.82 10.66 2.83
CA THR A 167 -16.49 9.94 1.73
C THR A 167 -17.56 8.97 2.23
N ASP A 168 -18.69 8.95 1.52
CA ASP A 168 -19.73 7.92 1.65
C ASP A 168 -19.37 6.61 0.92
N GLN A 169 -18.33 6.63 0.08
CA GLN A 169 -17.84 5.49 -0.72
C GLN A 169 -16.48 5.01 -0.19
N VAL A 170 -16.53 4.14 0.82
CA VAL A 170 -15.34 3.53 1.45
C VAL A 170 -14.45 2.79 0.43
N PHE A 171 -15.06 2.11 -0.54
CA PHE A 171 -14.35 1.32 -1.53
C PHE A 171 -15.09 1.22 -2.86
N ARG A 172 -14.33 1.23 -3.95
CA ARG A 172 -14.78 0.92 -5.30
C ARG A 172 -13.76 0.00 -5.98
N PRO A 173 -14.16 -1.22 -6.42
CA PRO A 173 -13.24 -2.09 -7.14
C PRO A 173 -12.83 -1.45 -8.46
N TYR A 174 -11.64 -1.78 -8.95
CA TYR A 174 -11.30 -1.41 -10.32
C TYR A 174 -12.25 -2.07 -11.31
N ASP A 175 -12.56 -1.36 -12.40
CA ASP A 175 -13.26 -1.97 -13.50
C ASP A 175 -12.44 -3.15 -13.98
N ALA A 176 -13.02 -4.35 -13.93
CA ALA A 176 -12.48 -5.51 -14.62
C ALA A 176 -12.52 -5.15 -16.10
N GLY A 177 -11.40 -4.63 -16.63
CA GLY A 177 -11.25 -4.31 -18.04
C GLY A 177 -11.77 -5.49 -18.87
N ARG A 178 -12.76 -5.20 -19.72
CA ARG A 178 -13.32 -6.20 -20.64
C ARG A 178 -12.29 -6.70 -21.63
#